data_AF-H6UEG2-F1
#
_entry.id   AF-H6UEG2-F1
#
_cell.length_a   1.000
_cell.length_b   1.000
_cell.length_c   1.000
_cell.angle_alpha   90.00
_cell.angle_beta   90.00
_cell.angle_gamma   90.00
#
_symmetry.space_group_name_H-M   'P 1'
#
loop_
_entity.id
_entity.type
_entity.pdbx_description
1 polymer ?
#
loop_
_entity_poly.entity_id
_entity_poly.type
_entity_poly.pdbx_seq_one_letter_code
_entity_poly.pdbx_strand_id
1 'polypeptide(L)'
;VSAIIDVDIVPEAHRRVRLCKHGQERPLGFYIRDGTSVRVTERGVIKVSGIFISRLVDGGLAESTGLLGVNDEVLEVNGIEVLER
;
A
#
# COMPACT_ATOMS: atom_id res chain seq x y z
N VAL A 1 2.79 -16.64 -6.25
CA VAL A 1 4.06 -15.88 -6.29
C VAL A 1 3.71 -14.41 -6.16
N SER A 2 4.34 -13.68 -5.24
CA SER A 2 4.12 -12.24 -5.06
C SER A 2 4.90 -11.44 -6.11
N ALA A 3 4.34 -10.34 -6.63
CA ALA A 3 4.96 -9.56 -7.71
C ALA A 3 4.38 -8.13 -7.78
N ILE A 4 5.12 -7.24 -8.44
CA ILE A 4 4.56 -5.97 -8.95
C ILE A 4 3.77 -6.29 -10.22
N ILE A 5 2.60 -5.66 -10.37
CA ILE A 5 1.75 -5.74 -11.56
C ILE A 5 1.47 -4.33 -12.06
N ASP A 6 0.99 -4.21 -13.31
CA ASP A 6 0.56 -2.96 -13.91
C ASP A 6 1.62 -1.85 -13.97
N VAL A 7 2.90 -2.23 -14.05
CA VAL A 7 4.07 -1.31 -14.01
C VAL A 7 3.94 -0.16 -15.01
N ASP A 8 3.43 -0.44 -16.22
CA ASP A 8 3.31 0.57 -17.30
C ASP A 8 1.97 1.31 -17.31
N ILE A 9 1.08 1.01 -16.36
CA ILE A 9 -0.29 1.55 -16.31
C ILE A 9 -0.45 2.51 -15.13
N VAL A 10 0.28 2.27 -14.04
CA VAL A 10 0.25 3.16 -12.85
C VAL A 10 1.29 4.28 -12.98
N PRO A 11 1.07 5.45 -12.37
CA PRO A 11 2.08 6.51 -12.37
C PRO A 11 3.38 6.03 -11.69
N GLU A 12 4.52 6.59 -12.07
CA GLU A 12 5.86 6.16 -11.61
C GLU A 12 6.01 6.12 -10.07
N ALA A 13 5.35 7.03 -9.35
CA ALA A 13 5.35 7.07 -7.89
C ALA A 13 4.50 5.95 -7.23
N HIS A 14 3.78 5.16 -8.04
CA HIS A 14 2.89 4.10 -7.58
C HIS A 14 3.40 2.73 -8.01
N ARG A 15 3.00 1.72 -7.26
CA ARG A 15 3.20 0.33 -7.62
C ARG A 15 2.02 -0.50 -7.15
N ARG A 16 1.49 -1.35 -8.02
CA ARG A 16 0.47 -2.32 -7.61
C ARG A 16 1.15 -3.63 -7.24
N VAL A 17 0.97 -4.05 -5.99
CA VAL A 17 1.64 -5.25 -5.45
C VAL A 17 0.61 -6.34 -5.24
N ARG A 18 0.85 -7.52 -5.81
CA ARG A 18 0.10 -8.74 -5.48
C ARG A 18 0.88 -9.53 -4.44
N LEU A 19 0.30 -9.69 -3.24
CA LEU A 19 0.84 -10.59 -2.21
C LEU A 19 0.14 -11.94 -2.27
N CYS A 20 0.90 -13.02 -2.46
CA CYS A 20 0.39 -14.39 -2.39
C CYS A 20 0.73 -15.01 -1.05
N LYS A 21 -0.28 -15.20 -0.20
CA LYS A 21 -0.13 -15.85 1.11
C LYS A 21 0.09 -17.37 0.97
N HIS A 22 1.07 -17.91 1.70
CA HIS A 22 1.28 -19.35 1.80
C HIS A 22 0.37 -19.94 2.89
N GLY A 23 -0.78 -20.51 2.47
CA GLY A 23 -1.77 -21.13 3.37
C GLY A 23 -2.65 -20.12 4.14
N GLN A 24 -3.80 -20.56 4.66
CA GLN A 24 -4.84 -19.66 5.20
C GLN A 24 -4.51 -19.02 6.57
N GLU A 25 -3.52 -19.51 7.30
CA GLU A 25 -3.30 -19.13 8.72
C GLU A 25 -2.34 -17.94 8.92
N ARG A 26 -1.33 -17.74 8.06
CA ARG A 26 -0.28 -16.74 8.33
C ARG A 26 -0.68 -15.31 7.94
N PRO A 27 -0.45 -14.26 8.75
CA PRO A 27 -0.73 -12.89 8.33
C PRO A 27 0.15 -12.47 7.13
N LEU A 28 -0.23 -11.40 6.44
CA LEU A 28 0.58 -10.83 5.34
C LEU A 28 1.88 -10.15 5.82
N GLY A 29 2.04 -9.96 7.13
CA GLY A 29 3.30 -9.50 7.73
C GLY A 29 3.52 -7.99 7.67
N PHE A 30 2.45 -7.18 7.66
CA PHE A 30 2.54 -5.74 7.81
C PHE A 30 1.33 -5.20 8.57
N TYR A 31 1.47 -4.00 9.12
CA TYR A 31 0.42 -3.26 9.82
C TYR A 31 0.15 -1.95 9.10
N ILE A 32 -1.08 -1.47 9.22
CA ILE A 32 -1.50 -0.16 8.71
C ILE A 32 -1.77 0.81 9.86
N ARG A 33 -1.82 2.10 9.53
CA ARG A 33 -2.24 3.18 10.42
C ARG A 33 -2.96 4.26 9.63
N ASP A 34 -3.77 5.04 10.32
CA ASP A 34 -4.25 6.31 9.80
C ASP A 34 -3.09 7.32 9.68
N GLY A 35 -3.31 8.33 8.85
CA GLY A 35 -2.40 9.44 8.65
C GLY A 35 -3.03 10.55 7.84
N THR A 36 -2.23 11.57 7.57
CA THR A 36 -2.63 12.68 6.69
C THR A 36 -1.79 12.62 5.44
N SER A 37 -2.47 12.63 4.28
CA SER A 37 -1.81 12.77 3.00
C SER A 37 -2.04 14.15 2.41
N VAL A 38 -1.01 14.69 1.77
CA VAL A 38 -1.09 16.00 1.11
C VAL A 38 -1.31 15.77 -0.37
N ARG A 39 -2.39 16.36 -0.90
CA ARG A 39 -2.73 16.30 -2.32
C ARG A 39 -2.69 17.69 -2.93
N VAL A 40 -2.16 17.77 -4.14
CA VAL A 40 -2.23 18.99 -4.96
C VAL A 40 -3.46 18.87 -5.84
N THR A 41 -4.35 19.84 -5.75
CA THR A 41 -5.54 19.95 -6.59
C THR A 41 -5.53 21.28 -7.33
N GLU A 42 -6.43 21.43 -8.30
CA GLU A 42 -6.64 22.72 -9.00
C GLU A 42 -6.99 23.87 -8.06
N ARG A 43 -7.58 23.56 -6.89
CA ARG A 43 -7.97 24.53 -5.85
C ARG A 43 -6.87 24.78 -4.82
N GLY A 44 -5.69 24.18 -5.00
CA GLY A 44 -4.55 24.28 -4.11
C GLY A 44 -4.25 22.99 -3.36
N VAL A 45 -3.43 23.12 -2.30
CA VAL A 45 -2.94 22.00 -1.50
C VAL A 45 -3.96 21.65 -0.42
N ILE A 46 -4.42 20.40 -0.40
CA ILE A 46 -5.36 19.89 0.60
C ILE A 46 -4.73 18.78 1.43
N LYS A 47 -5.17 18.66 2.67
CA LYS A 47 -4.86 17.54 3.57
C LYS A 47 -6.05 16.60 3.59
N VAL A 48 -5.82 15.33 3.24
CA VAL A 48 -6.83 14.28 3.26
C VAL A 48 -6.44 13.18 4.25
N SER A 49 -7.42 12.42 4.73
CA SER A 49 -7.12 11.18 5.46
C SER A 49 -6.39 10.21 4.52
N GLY A 50 -5.49 9.40 5.04
CA GLY A 50 -4.78 8.38 4.28
C GLY A 50 -4.41 7.20 5.15
N ILE A 51 -4.25 6.04 4.54
CA ILE A 51 -3.83 4.81 5.22
C ILE A 51 -2.40 4.51 4.82
N PHE A 52 -1.55 4.22 5.80
CA PHE A 52 -0.12 4.02 5.59
C PHE A 52 0.36 2.72 6.21
N ILE A 53 1.36 2.10 5.62
CA ILE A 53 2.08 0.99 6.25
C ILE A 53 2.85 1.54 7.45
N SER A 54 2.52 1.06 8.65
CA SER A 54 3.13 1.52 9.92
C SER A 54 4.32 0.67 10.34
N ARG A 55 4.31 -0.61 9.98
CA ARG A 55 5.32 -1.59 10.38
C ARG A 55 5.32 -2.77 9.42
N LEU A 56 6.51 -3.31 9.15
CA LEU A 56 6.69 -4.64 8.57
C LEU A 56 7.09 -5.62 9.67
N VAL A 57 6.67 -6.87 9.54
CA VAL A 57 7.08 -7.95 10.45
C VAL A 57 8.38 -8.56 9.92
N ASP A 58 9.40 -8.63 10.76
CA ASP A 58 10.67 -9.29 10.47
C ASP A 58 10.44 -10.75 10.03
N GLY A 59 10.97 -11.12 8.86
CA GLY A 59 10.75 -12.42 8.22
C GLY A 59 9.30 -12.66 7.75
N GLY A 60 8.44 -11.66 7.83
CA GLY A 60 7.07 -11.69 7.34
C GLY A 60 7.00 -11.69 5.82
N LEU A 61 5.83 -12.06 5.28
CA LEU A 61 5.64 -12.14 3.82
C LEU A 61 5.92 -10.79 3.14
N ALA A 62 5.31 -9.70 3.62
CA ALA A 62 5.49 -8.37 3.03
C ALA A 62 6.95 -7.92 3.02
N GLU A 63 7.67 -8.05 4.15
CA GLU A 63 9.10 -7.73 4.22
C GLU A 63 9.92 -8.60 3.26
N SER A 64 9.68 -9.92 3.26
CA SER A 64 10.41 -10.87 2.43
C SER A 64 10.25 -10.63 0.93
N THR A 65 9.17 -9.95 0.50
CA THR A 65 9.01 -9.56 -0.90
C THR A 65 9.91 -8.40 -1.31
N GLY A 66 10.29 -7.52 -0.38
CA GLY A 66 10.95 -6.25 -0.69
C GLY A 66 10.08 -5.26 -1.48
N LEU A 67 8.80 -5.57 -1.70
CA LEU A 67 7.89 -4.78 -2.53
C LEU A 67 7.10 -3.74 -1.73
N LEU A 68 7.07 -3.84 -0.40
CA LEU A 68 6.37 -2.93 0.50
C LEU A 68 7.35 -2.33 1.51
N GLY A 69 7.11 -1.09 1.89
CA GLY A 69 7.94 -0.31 2.81
C GLY A 69 7.09 0.44 3.84
N VAL A 70 7.69 0.72 5.00
CA VAL A 70 7.06 1.58 6.01
C VAL A 70 6.89 2.99 5.42
N ASN A 71 5.75 3.61 5.70
CA ASN A 71 5.29 4.90 5.17
C ASN A 71 4.79 4.91 3.72
N ASP A 72 4.75 3.77 3.03
CA ASP A 72 3.95 3.70 1.80
C ASP A 72 2.48 3.99 2.12
N GLU A 73 1.84 4.76 1.25
CA GLU A 73 0.41 5.01 1.32
C GLU A 73 -0.36 3.91 0.57
N VAL A 74 -1.37 3.36 1.22
CA VAL A 74 -2.27 2.35 0.64
C VAL A 74 -3.45 3.07 0.00
N LEU A 75 -3.51 3.04 -1.33
CA LEU A 75 -4.56 3.72 -2.09
C LEU A 75 -5.75 2.81 -2.43
N GLU A 76 -5.49 1.52 -2.65
CA GLU A 76 -6.48 0.55 -3.10
C GLU A 76 -6.12 -0.85 -2.59
N VAL A 77 -7.14 -1.65 -2.25
CA VAL A 77 -6.99 -3.06 -1.93
C VAL A 77 -7.95 -3.89 -2.79
N ASN A 78 -7.41 -4.77 -3.62
CA ASN A 78 -8.19 -5.66 -4.49
C ASN A 78 -9.25 -4.94 -5.36
N GLY A 79 -8.91 -3.79 -5.95
CA GLY A 79 -9.85 -3.02 -6.78
C GLY A 79 -10.75 -2.06 -6.01
N ILE A 80 -10.63 -1.97 -4.68
CA ILE A 80 -11.44 -1.09 -3.83
C ILE A 80 -10.57 0.05 -3.31
N GLU A 81 -10.93 1.29 -3.67
CA GLU A 81 -10.28 2.51 -3.15
C GLU A 81 -10.40 2.55 -1.62
N VAL A 82 -9.28 2.89 -0.96
CA VAL A 82 -9.22 2.99 0.51
C VAL A 82 -9.68 4.35 1.00
N LEU A 83 -9.54 5.38 0.18
CA LEU A 83 -10.04 6.72 0.47
C LEU A 83 -11.57 6.73 0.31
N GLU A 84 -12.29 7.12 1.35
CA GLU A 84 -13.70 7.48 1.23
C GLU A 84 -13.84 8.75 0.36
N ARG A 85 -14.77 8.70 -0.59
CA ARG A 85 -15.08 9.82 -1.50
C ARG A 85 -15.87 10.93 -0.82
#